data_AF-A0AAJ5VZD9-F1
#
_entry.id   AF-A0AAJ5VZD9-F1
#
_cell.length_a   1.000
_cell.length_b   1.000
_cell.length_c   1.000
_cell.angle_alpha   90.00
_cell.angle_beta   90.00
_cell.angle_gamma   90.00
#
_symmetry.space_group_name_H-M   'P 1'
#
loop_
_entity.id
_entity.type
_entity.pdbx_description
1 polymer ?
#
loop_
_entity_poly.entity_id
_entity_poly.type
_entity_poly.pdbx_seq_one_letter_code
_entity_poly.pdbx_strand_id
1 'polypeptide(L)'
;MKLTWFGGTTIRIHIGGAILVVDANRAPKGIDARELVSGADRVIEQFGAELIEVSGREWKPRKPLNLIDEGGVLPEVELWSVGQGSILIDAMGETPLLLLTGEPPVLGRWAEVATTVLFGTGVQIARLGKAVLEDRPPRLLALAADEADVDHAIPILRELLDGSGLVSLEPGLALEV
;
A
#
# COMPACT_ATOMS: atom_id res chain seq x y z
N MET A 1 -7.73 7.24 5.08
CA MET A 1 -6.74 7.24 3.97
C MET A 1 -7.43 7.22 2.59
N LYS A 2 -6.79 7.70 1.51
CA LYS A 2 -7.32 7.60 0.12
C LYS A 2 -6.26 7.08 -0.88
N LEU A 3 -6.62 6.09 -1.68
CA LEU A 3 -5.77 5.41 -2.66
C LEU A 3 -6.28 5.67 -4.09
N THR A 4 -5.40 5.98 -5.03
CA THR A 4 -5.73 6.09 -6.46
C THR A 4 -4.64 5.41 -7.27
N TRP A 5 -4.95 4.24 -7.80
CA TRP A 5 -4.04 3.47 -8.65
C TRP A 5 -4.20 3.90 -10.12
N PHE A 6 -3.12 3.94 -10.88
CA PHE A 6 -3.13 4.38 -12.28
C PHE A 6 -2.67 3.30 -13.26
N GLY A 7 -2.23 2.14 -12.79
CA GLY A 7 -1.65 1.06 -13.60
C GLY A 7 -0.21 0.73 -13.19
N GLY A 8 0.17 -0.53 -13.39
CA GLY A 8 1.48 -1.04 -12.92
C GLY A 8 1.67 -0.78 -11.43
N THR A 9 2.80 -0.21 -11.04
CA THR A 9 3.09 0.22 -9.65
C THR A 9 2.73 1.68 -9.36
N THR A 10 2.12 2.38 -10.32
CA THR A 10 1.85 3.82 -10.20
C THR A 10 0.62 4.03 -9.32
N ILE A 11 0.82 4.64 -8.16
CA ILE A 11 -0.26 4.92 -7.21
C ILE A 11 -0.04 6.26 -6.53
N ARG A 12 -1.12 7.02 -6.36
CA ARG A 12 -1.18 8.24 -5.54
C ARG A 12 -1.92 7.93 -4.24
N ILE A 13 -1.33 8.33 -3.12
CA ILE A 13 -1.80 7.99 -1.77
C ILE A 13 -1.94 9.30 -1.01
N HIS A 14 -3.13 9.52 -0.43
CA HIS A 14 -3.33 10.59 0.55
C HIS A 14 -3.46 9.94 1.91
N ILE A 15 -2.51 10.24 2.80
CA ILE A 15 -2.41 9.60 4.12
C ILE A 15 -1.79 10.57 5.11
N GLY A 16 -2.39 10.74 6.29
CA GLY A 16 -1.85 11.61 7.35
C GLY A 16 -1.67 13.07 6.95
N GLY A 17 -2.50 13.58 6.04
CA GLY A 17 -2.37 14.95 5.51
C GLY A 17 -1.30 15.13 4.43
N ALA A 18 -0.55 14.08 4.08
CA ALA A 18 0.45 14.12 3.01
C ALA A 18 -0.04 13.40 1.74
N ILE A 19 0.56 13.77 0.62
CA ILE A 19 0.38 13.17 -0.70
C ILE A 19 1.67 12.47 -1.11
N LEU A 20 1.59 11.16 -1.25
CA LEU A 20 2.68 10.32 -1.74
C LEU A 20 2.37 9.84 -3.16
N VAL A 21 3.39 9.76 -4.00
CA VAL A 21 3.25 9.20 -5.35
C VAL A 21 4.35 8.17 -5.57
N VAL A 22 3.96 6.95 -5.92
CA VAL A 22 4.91 5.87 -6.26
C VAL A 22 5.01 5.77 -7.78
N ASP A 23 6.23 5.65 -8.29
CA ASP A 23 6.56 5.32 -9.68
C ASP A 23 5.88 6.20 -10.74
N ALA A 24 5.75 7.51 -10.50
CA ALA A 24 5.12 8.45 -11.45
C ALA A 24 5.66 8.34 -12.88
N ASN A 25 6.97 8.15 -13.05
CA ASN A 25 7.63 8.01 -14.35
C ASN A 25 7.30 6.68 -15.08
N ARG A 26 6.60 5.76 -14.41
CA ARG A 26 6.10 4.49 -14.97
C ARG A 26 4.59 4.51 -15.20
N ALA A 27 3.94 5.67 -15.07
CA ALA A 27 2.53 5.81 -15.34
C ALA A 27 2.17 5.33 -16.76
N PRO A 28 1.02 4.66 -16.95
CA PRO A 28 0.61 4.23 -18.27
C PRO A 28 0.41 5.38 -19.25
N LYS A 29 0.38 5.05 -20.54
CA LYS A 29 0.12 6.04 -21.60
C LYS A 29 -1.22 6.74 -21.33
N GLY A 30 -1.21 8.07 -21.46
CA GLY A 30 -2.38 8.91 -21.23
C GLY A 30 -2.43 9.52 -19.83
N ILE A 31 -1.55 9.11 -18.91
CA ILE A 31 -1.37 9.75 -17.60
C ILE A 31 -0.09 10.59 -17.63
N ASP A 32 -0.21 11.90 -17.37
CA ASP A 32 0.95 12.79 -17.27
C ASP A 32 1.60 12.67 -15.88
N ALA A 33 2.85 12.20 -15.85
CA ALA A 33 3.64 12.10 -14.63
C ALA A 33 3.78 13.44 -13.89
N ARG A 34 3.79 14.57 -14.60
CA ARG A 34 3.86 15.91 -14.01
C ARG A 34 2.59 16.28 -13.24
N GLU A 35 1.43 15.86 -13.75
CA GLU A 35 0.16 16.05 -13.06
C GLU A 35 0.07 15.16 -11.82
N LEU A 36 0.57 13.92 -11.91
CA LEU A 36 0.60 13.00 -10.77
C LEU A 36 1.40 13.55 -9.59
N VAL A 37 2.61 14.05 -9.85
CA VAL A 37 3.51 14.59 -8.80
C VAL A 37 3.13 16.01 -8.37
N SER A 38 2.16 16.65 -9.04
CA SER A 38 1.71 17.99 -8.66
C SER A 38 1.05 17.97 -7.29
N GLY A 39 1.64 18.72 -6.36
CA GLY A 39 1.24 18.74 -4.95
C GLY A 39 1.60 17.48 -4.17
N ALA A 40 2.46 16.60 -4.71
CA ALA A 40 3.01 15.49 -3.93
C ALA A 40 4.06 16.01 -2.95
N ASP A 41 3.93 15.62 -1.68
CA ASP A 41 4.92 15.88 -0.64
C ASP A 41 6.14 14.97 -0.81
N ARG A 42 5.93 13.73 -1.24
CA ARG A 42 7.02 12.78 -1.57
C ARG A 42 6.73 11.99 -2.83
N VAL A 43 7.76 11.81 -3.64
CA VAL A 43 7.77 10.92 -4.80
C VAL A 43 8.71 9.76 -4.50
N ILE A 44 8.20 8.54 -4.64
CA ILE A 44 8.92 7.30 -4.39
C ILE A 44 9.20 6.66 -5.75
N GLU A 45 10.47 6.58 -6.12
CA GLU A 45 10.87 5.97 -7.39
C GLU A 45 11.32 4.52 -7.21
N GLN A 46 11.27 3.76 -8.31
CA GLN A 46 11.72 2.38 -8.40
C GLN A 46 11.11 1.48 -7.32
N PHE A 47 9.84 1.73 -7.00
CA PHE A 47 9.11 1.04 -5.93
C PHE A 47 9.87 1.02 -4.59
N GLY A 48 10.52 2.14 -4.23
CA GLY A 48 11.16 2.30 -2.92
C GLY A 48 12.53 1.66 -2.80
N ALA A 49 13.26 1.48 -3.91
CA ALA A 49 14.59 0.87 -3.92
C ALA A 49 15.62 1.57 -2.99
N GLU A 50 15.42 2.86 -2.70
CA GLU A 50 16.29 3.66 -1.82
C GLU A 50 15.75 3.78 -0.38
N LEU A 51 14.61 3.15 -0.06
CA LEU A 51 14.06 3.17 1.29
C LEU A 51 14.93 2.37 2.24
N ILE A 52 15.04 2.86 3.47
CA ILE A 52 15.70 2.14 4.56
C ILE A 52 14.92 0.85 4.83
N GLU A 53 15.63 -0.27 4.82
CA GLU A 53 15.07 -1.57 5.16
C GLU A 53 14.91 -1.72 6.68
N VAL A 54 13.74 -2.21 7.09
CA VAL A 54 13.42 -2.55 8.49
C VAL A 54 12.81 -3.95 8.56
N SER A 55 12.92 -4.57 9.73
CA SER A 55 12.30 -5.88 9.96
C SER A 55 10.78 -5.75 10.01
N GLY A 56 10.08 -6.29 9.00
CA GLY A 56 8.62 -6.36 8.99
C GLY A 56 8.05 -7.10 10.21
N ARG A 57 8.81 -8.03 10.81
CA ARG A 57 8.39 -8.77 12.01
C ARG A 57 8.42 -7.92 13.27
N GLU A 58 9.44 -7.07 13.40
CA GLU A 58 9.72 -6.31 14.63
C GLU A 58 9.17 -4.88 14.59
N TRP A 59 8.87 -4.39 13.39
CA TRP A 59 8.30 -3.06 13.19
C TRP A 59 6.98 -2.90 13.96
N LYS A 60 6.75 -1.67 14.44
CA LYS A 60 5.53 -1.29 15.17
C LYS A 60 5.06 0.07 14.69
N PRO A 61 3.73 0.26 14.53
CA PRO A 61 3.18 1.56 14.19
C PRO A 61 3.52 2.57 15.28
N ARG A 62 3.69 3.82 14.86
CA ARG A 62 3.97 4.89 15.81
C ARG A 62 2.76 5.09 16.72
N LYS A 63 3.03 5.37 17.99
CA LYS A 63 1.96 5.62 18.97
C LYS A 63 1.29 6.95 18.63
N PRO A 64 -0.06 7.01 18.66
CA PRO A 64 -0.77 8.28 18.51
C PRO A 64 -0.24 9.31 19.51
N LEU A 65 0.02 10.53 19.03
CA LEU A 65 0.38 11.64 19.90
C LEU A 65 -0.85 12.13 20.67
N ASN A 66 -0.66 12.50 21.94
CA ASN A 66 -1.65 13.24 22.70
C ASN A 66 -1.64 14.69 22.21
N LEU A 67 -2.60 15.07 21.38
CA LEU A 67 -2.72 16.39 20.73
C LEU A 67 -2.93 17.58 21.69
N ILE A 68 -2.91 17.35 23.01
CA ILE A 68 -3.04 18.40 24.03
C ILE A 68 -1.70 19.11 24.28
N ASP A 69 -0.56 18.45 23.99
CA ASP A 69 0.77 18.93 24.43
C ASP A 69 1.66 19.50 23.30
N GLU A 70 1.31 19.32 22.02
CA GLU A 70 2.15 19.74 20.89
C GLU A 70 1.40 20.67 19.93
N GLY A 71 2.00 21.81 19.61
CA GLY A 71 1.41 22.94 18.87
C GLY A 71 1.00 22.68 17.41
N GLY A 72 0.10 21.72 17.19
CA GLY A 72 -0.70 21.58 15.96
C GLY A 72 0.03 21.03 14.72
N VAL A 73 1.32 20.69 14.81
CA VAL A 73 2.05 20.09 13.68
C VAL A 73 1.97 18.57 13.78
N LEU A 74 1.31 17.94 12.80
CA LEU A 74 1.29 16.49 12.69
C LEU A 74 2.69 15.98 12.27
N PRO A 75 3.19 14.87 12.85
CA PRO A 75 4.43 14.25 12.39
C PRO A 75 4.37 13.84 10.93
N GLU A 76 5.52 13.92 10.25
CA GLU A 76 5.64 13.49 8.86
C GLU A 76 5.30 12.00 8.68
N VAL A 77 4.86 11.67 7.47
CA VAL A 77 4.65 10.28 7.04
C VAL A 77 6.00 9.58 6.89
N GLU A 78 6.14 8.41 7.52
CA GLU A 78 7.35 7.62 7.47
C GLU A 78 7.19 6.46 6.48
N LEU A 79 8.28 6.13 5.78
CA LEU A 79 8.33 5.11 4.74
C LEU A 79 9.54 4.22 4.93
N TRP A 80 9.34 2.91 4.75
CA TRP A 80 10.41 1.92 4.81
C TRP A 80 10.22 0.85 3.74
N SER A 81 11.29 0.12 3.46
CA SER A 81 11.19 -1.22 2.88
C SER A 81 11.10 -2.23 4.02
N VAL A 82 10.25 -3.25 3.88
CA VAL A 82 10.20 -4.41 4.80
C VAL A 82 10.71 -5.69 4.14
N GLY A 83 11.33 -5.57 2.98
CA GLY A 83 11.77 -6.65 2.11
C GLY A 83 11.70 -6.26 0.64
N GLN A 84 12.32 -7.04 -0.24
CA GLN A 84 12.34 -6.73 -1.68
C GLN A 84 10.92 -6.63 -2.27
N GLY A 85 10.64 -5.53 -2.97
CA GLY A 85 9.33 -5.30 -3.58
C GLY A 85 8.24 -4.97 -2.57
N SER A 86 8.61 -4.33 -1.46
CA SER A 86 7.67 -3.84 -0.44
C SER A 86 7.91 -2.38 -0.09
N ILE A 87 6.83 -1.66 0.19
CA ILE A 87 6.87 -0.33 0.81
C ILE A 87 5.90 -0.34 1.98
N LEU A 88 6.40 -0.07 3.18
CA LEU A 88 5.60 0.15 4.38
C LEU A 88 5.48 1.65 4.64
N ILE A 89 4.25 2.13 4.83
CA ILE A 89 3.92 3.54 5.05
C ILE A 89 3.17 3.66 6.37
N ASP A 90 3.63 4.55 7.24
CA ASP A 90 3.01 4.84 8.52
C ASP A 90 2.75 6.33 8.69
N ALA A 91 1.52 6.65 9.03
CA ALA A 91 1.09 8.01 9.31
C ALA A 91 0.29 8.04 10.60
N MET A 92 0.49 9.08 11.41
CA MET A 92 -0.20 9.22 12.69
C MET A 92 -1.72 9.25 12.50
N GLY A 93 -2.42 8.39 13.23
CA GLY A 93 -3.89 8.30 13.21
C GLY A 93 -4.47 7.51 12.02
N GLU A 94 -3.63 7.02 11.11
CA GLU A 94 -4.04 6.16 10.00
C GLU A 94 -3.61 4.71 10.25
N THR A 95 -4.27 3.75 9.62
CA THR A 95 -3.79 2.36 9.63
C THR A 95 -2.52 2.26 8.77
N PRO A 96 -1.54 1.40 9.14
CA PRO A 96 -0.38 1.15 8.29
C PRO A 96 -0.80 0.71 6.88
N LEU A 97 -0.07 1.19 5.88
CA LEU A 97 -0.28 0.82 4.48
C LEU A 97 0.95 0.04 3.99
N LEU A 98 0.72 -1.17 3.50
CA LEU A 98 1.74 -2.03 2.90
C LEU A 98 1.48 -2.15 1.39
N LEU A 99 2.47 -1.82 0.57
CA LEU A 99 2.44 -2.00 -0.88
C LEU A 99 3.35 -3.18 -1.25
N LEU A 100 2.86 -4.13 -2.05
CA LEU A 100 3.61 -5.34 -2.43
C LEU A 100 3.60 -5.60 -3.93
N THR A 101 4.80 -5.77 -4.47
CA THR A 101 5.07 -6.36 -5.79
C THR A 101 5.83 -7.69 -5.67
N GLY A 102 6.59 -7.87 -4.59
CA GLY A 102 7.41 -9.05 -4.29
C GLY A 102 6.76 -9.98 -3.27
N GLU A 103 7.43 -11.11 -3.02
CA GLU A 103 7.05 -12.05 -1.96
C GLU A 103 6.94 -11.32 -0.61
N PRO A 104 5.84 -11.53 0.15
CA PRO A 104 5.68 -10.84 1.42
C PRO A 104 6.80 -11.26 2.38
N PRO A 105 7.40 -10.30 3.12
CA PRO A 105 8.31 -10.65 4.19
C PRO A 105 7.56 -11.30 5.35
N VAL A 106 8.28 -11.76 6.38
CA VAL A 106 7.64 -12.18 7.63
C VAL A 106 6.99 -10.96 8.30
N LEU A 107 5.67 -11.01 8.49
CA LEU A 107 4.91 -9.88 9.02
C LEU A 107 4.73 -9.93 10.54
N GLY A 108 4.78 -8.75 11.15
CA GLY A 108 4.43 -8.57 12.56
C GLY A 108 2.91 -8.46 12.76
N ARG A 109 2.47 -8.41 14.02
CA ARG A 109 1.04 -8.25 14.38
C ARG A 109 0.39 -6.99 13.83
N TRP A 110 1.18 -5.96 13.50
CA TRP A 110 0.67 -4.74 12.89
C TRP A 110 0.00 -4.97 11.54
N ALA A 111 0.35 -6.05 10.83
CA ALA A 111 -0.22 -6.36 9.52
C ALA A 111 -1.73 -6.66 9.61
N GLU A 112 -2.20 -7.19 10.75
CA GLU A 112 -3.61 -7.54 10.97
C GLU A 112 -4.55 -6.31 10.91
N VAL A 113 -4.03 -5.13 11.23
CA VAL A 113 -4.79 -3.86 11.16
C VAL A 113 -4.47 -3.04 9.91
N ALA A 114 -3.52 -3.51 9.09
CA ALA A 114 -3.04 -2.78 7.93
C ALA A 114 -4.01 -2.84 6.76
N THR A 115 -3.83 -1.90 5.83
CA THR A 115 -4.29 -2.05 4.45
C THR A 115 -3.11 -2.54 3.61
N THR A 116 -3.31 -3.62 2.86
CA THR A 116 -2.28 -4.17 1.98
C THR A 116 -2.72 -4.04 0.52
N VAL A 117 -1.89 -3.44 -0.32
CA VAL A 117 -2.14 -3.29 -1.76
C VAL A 117 -1.19 -4.22 -2.52
N LEU A 118 -1.74 -5.10 -3.34
CA LEU A 118 -1.00 -6.03 -4.18
C LEU A 118 -0.96 -5.55 -5.63
N PHE A 119 0.22 -5.51 -6.23
CA PHE A 119 0.42 -5.11 -7.62
C PHE A 119 0.95 -6.29 -8.43
N GLY A 120 0.50 -6.42 -9.68
CA GLY A 120 1.03 -7.39 -10.64
C GLY A 120 -0.05 -8.08 -11.45
N THR A 121 0.31 -9.19 -12.08
CA THR A 121 -0.62 -10.03 -12.85
C THR A 121 -1.52 -10.86 -11.94
N GLY A 122 -2.58 -11.46 -12.47
CA GLY A 122 -3.56 -12.25 -11.71
C GLY A 122 -2.90 -13.40 -10.93
N VAL A 123 -1.99 -14.12 -11.58
CA VAL A 123 -1.21 -15.20 -10.95
C VAL A 123 -0.33 -14.65 -9.82
N GLN A 124 0.29 -13.49 -10.03
CA GLN A 124 1.16 -12.86 -9.05
C GLN A 124 0.36 -12.40 -7.84
N ILE A 125 -0.71 -11.61 -8.03
CA ILE A 125 -1.52 -11.10 -6.91
C ILE A 125 -2.26 -12.23 -6.18
N ALA A 126 -2.68 -13.31 -6.86
CA ALA A 126 -3.25 -14.48 -6.20
C ALA A 126 -2.23 -15.17 -5.28
N ARG A 127 -0.99 -15.37 -5.78
CA ARG A 127 0.10 -15.95 -4.99
C ARG A 127 0.45 -15.07 -3.79
N LEU A 128 0.60 -13.76 -4.00
CA LEU A 128 0.93 -12.80 -2.95
C LEU A 128 -0.17 -12.71 -1.90
N GLY A 129 -1.42 -12.60 -2.35
CA GLY A 129 -2.58 -12.52 -1.46
C GLY A 129 -2.74 -13.78 -0.61
N LYS A 130 -2.54 -14.97 -1.19
CA LYS A 130 -2.51 -16.21 -0.43
C LYS A 130 -1.44 -16.19 0.66
N ALA A 131 -0.21 -15.83 0.32
CA ALA A 131 0.89 -15.79 1.28
C ALA A 131 0.63 -14.77 2.42
N VAL A 132 0.07 -13.60 2.10
CA VAL A 132 -0.32 -12.59 3.10
C VAL A 132 -1.45 -13.10 4.00
N LEU A 133 -2.52 -13.65 3.43
CA LEU A 133 -3.68 -14.14 4.18
C LEU A 133 -3.34 -15.35 5.06
N GLU A 134 -2.45 -16.25 4.60
CA GLU A 134 -2.05 -17.42 5.39
C GLU A 134 -1.09 -17.06 6.55
N ASP A 135 -0.28 -16.01 6.43
CA ASP A 135 0.62 -15.55 7.52
C ASP A 135 -0.10 -14.61 8.50
N ARG A 136 -0.64 -13.49 7.99
CA ARG A 136 -1.28 -12.41 8.75
C ARG A 136 -2.35 -11.70 7.91
N PRO A 137 -3.63 -12.13 7.97
CA PRO A 137 -4.71 -11.49 7.23
C PRO A 137 -4.84 -10.00 7.59
N PRO A 138 -4.74 -9.06 6.63
CA PRO A 138 -4.86 -7.64 6.91
C PRO A 138 -6.33 -7.24 7.09
N ARG A 139 -6.57 -6.03 7.59
CA ARG A 139 -7.93 -5.50 7.66
C ARG A 139 -8.56 -5.35 6.27
N LEU A 140 -7.75 -4.92 5.31
CA LEU A 140 -8.15 -4.76 3.91
C LEU A 140 -7.04 -5.22 2.98
N LEU A 141 -7.40 -6.05 2.00
CA LEU A 141 -6.57 -6.43 0.86
C LEU A 141 -7.11 -5.75 -0.40
N ALA A 142 -6.30 -4.89 -1.01
CA ALA A 142 -6.62 -4.19 -2.25
C ALA A 142 -5.82 -4.76 -3.42
N LEU A 143 -6.47 -5.04 -4.54
CA LEU A 143 -5.86 -5.59 -5.75
C LEU A 143 -5.69 -4.47 -6.79
N ALA A 144 -4.44 -4.14 -7.10
CA ALA A 144 -4.05 -3.15 -8.10
C ALA A 144 -3.56 -3.88 -9.37
N ALA A 145 -4.51 -4.38 -10.14
CA ALA A 145 -4.29 -5.14 -11.36
C ALA A 145 -5.43 -4.90 -12.36
N ASP A 146 -5.20 -5.23 -13.64
CA ASP A 146 -6.21 -5.07 -14.67
C ASP A 146 -7.42 -6.01 -14.42
N GLU A 147 -8.58 -5.69 -15.01
CA GLU A 147 -9.85 -6.39 -14.76
C GLU A 147 -9.72 -7.92 -14.92
N ALA A 148 -9.09 -8.39 -15.99
CA ALA A 148 -8.89 -9.82 -16.24
C ALA A 148 -7.99 -10.51 -15.19
N ASP A 149 -7.02 -9.77 -14.65
CA ASP A 149 -6.12 -10.26 -13.60
C ASP A 149 -6.82 -10.32 -12.24
N VAL A 150 -7.68 -9.33 -11.95
CA VAL A 150 -8.55 -9.31 -10.77
C VAL A 150 -9.55 -10.48 -10.81
N ASP A 151 -10.22 -10.68 -11.95
CA ASP A 151 -11.17 -11.78 -12.16
C ASP A 151 -10.52 -13.16 -11.97
N HIS A 152 -9.24 -13.28 -12.31
CA HIS A 152 -8.47 -14.49 -12.05
C HIS A 152 -8.18 -14.68 -10.54
N ALA A 153 -7.83 -13.60 -9.84
CA ALA A 153 -7.34 -13.68 -8.46
C ALA A 153 -8.45 -13.79 -7.41
N ILE A 154 -9.58 -13.09 -7.60
CA ILE A 154 -10.67 -13.04 -6.61
C ILE A 154 -11.16 -14.45 -6.20
N PRO A 155 -11.46 -15.38 -7.13
CA PRO A 155 -11.95 -16.71 -6.76
C PRO A 155 -10.97 -17.49 -5.87
N ILE A 156 -9.67 -17.28 -6.05
CA ILE A 156 -8.61 -17.94 -5.28
C ILE A 156 -8.53 -17.35 -3.86
N LEU A 157 -8.61 -16.02 -3.75
CA LEU A 157 -8.41 -15.31 -2.49
C LEU A 157 -9.65 -15.33 -1.59
N ARG A 158 -10.86 -15.39 -2.18
CA ARG A 158 -12.13 -15.26 -1.44
C ARG A 158 -12.28 -16.27 -0.31
N GLU A 159 -11.79 -17.49 -0.51
CA GLU A 159 -11.91 -18.59 0.46
C GLU A 159 -10.91 -18.45 1.64
N LEU A 160 -9.98 -17.49 1.57
CA LEU A 160 -8.90 -17.27 2.54
C LEU A 160 -9.06 -15.97 3.36
N LEU A 161 -10.13 -15.20 3.13
CA LEU A 161 -10.23 -13.84 3.67
C LEU A 161 -10.29 -13.77 5.20
N ASP A 162 -10.89 -14.75 5.87
CA ASP A 162 -10.97 -14.82 7.35
C ASP A 162 -11.25 -13.47 8.06
N GLY A 163 -12.18 -12.67 7.51
CA GLY A 163 -12.54 -11.34 8.03
C GLY A 163 -11.82 -10.15 7.39
N SER A 164 -10.78 -10.37 6.59
CA SER A 164 -10.19 -9.36 5.71
C SER A 164 -11.19 -8.87 4.67
N GLY A 165 -11.28 -7.56 4.49
CA GLY A 165 -11.93 -6.98 3.31
C GLY A 165 -11.13 -7.30 2.04
N LEU A 166 -11.81 -7.44 0.91
CA LEU A 166 -11.20 -7.57 -0.41
C LEU A 166 -11.80 -6.54 -1.37
N VAL A 167 -10.96 -5.80 -2.08
CA VAL A 167 -11.40 -4.78 -3.05
C VAL A 167 -10.48 -4.73 -4.26
N SER A 168 -11.04 -4.46 -5.45
CA SER A 168 -10.25 -4.10 -6.64
C SER A 168 -10.06 -2.60 -6.71
N LEU A 169 -8.86 -2.16 -7.10
CA LEU A 169 -8.62 -0.77 -7.44
C LEU A 169 -8.89 -0.58 -8.94
N GLU A 170 -9.76 0.37 -9.26
CA GLU A 170 -10.00 0.76 -10.66
C GLU A 170 -9.01 1.85 -11.08
N PRO A 171 -8.38 1.77 -12.26
CA PRO A 171 -7.46 2.79 -12.73
C PRO A 171 -8.07 4.20 -12.74
N GLY A 172 -7.44 5.13 -12.04
CA GLY A 172 -7.86 6.53 -11.93
C GLY A 172 -9.01 6.78 -10.96
N LEU A 173 -9.60 5.75 -10.35
CA LEU A 173 -10.66 5.90 -9.35
C LEU A 173 -10.07 5.95 -7.95
N ALA A 174 -10.57 6.88 -7.14
CA ALA A 174 -10.18 6.98 -5.74
C ALA A 174 -10.98 6.01 -4.86
N LEU A 175 -10.28 5.20 -4.07
CA LEU A 175 -10.83 4.42 -2.98
C LEU A 175 -10.52 5.12 -1.65
N GLU A 176 -11.54 5.31 -0.82
CA GLU A 176 -11.40 5.76 0.56
C GLU A 176 -11.46 4.56 1.52
N VAL A 177 -10.54 4.54 2.49
CA VAL A 177 -10.32 3.44 3.44
C VAL A 177 -10.35 3.97 4.87
#